data_AF-A0A1S9CEU0-F1
#
_entry.id   AF-A0A1S9CEU0-F1
#
_cell.length_a   1.000
_cell.length_b   1.000
_cell.length_c   1.000
_cell.angle_alpha   90.00
_cell.angle_beta   90.00
_cell.angle_gamma   90.00
#
_symmetry.space_group_name_H-M   'P 1'
#
loop_
_entity.id
_entity.type
_entity.pdbx_description
1 polymer ?
#
loop_
_entity_poly.entity_id
_entity_poly.type
_entity_poly.pdbx_seq_one_letter_code
_entity_poly.pdbx_strand_id
1 'polypeptide(L)'
;MEFIANLLFNIIGLGLSIITILFKLFVALLGGLVVLYKRKSVPEFIIAFIIIFLYPFLALFSVFVPHKIFHLRKDIRYHPAFVGRDPHIASVFALTGMISKFDGQITKEEIRKVRAYVGDFFGITAETIDLYQESFVFGKEHPEEVQEFSMFIANNYNRLVRSQIIFLFMLIAIKDDKSLDQSMEQFLLEIASIMGISFEEFKFLKMQATGQYSQHTDFNSQPPEVLIKKYSAVLGVDEQASFTDIKKAYRKLAKEYHPDNYKDKPQDYITLAENKMREINVAYEYLEKVKGDQSANPNYYKNR
;
A
#
# COMPACT_ATOMS: atom_id res chain seq x y z
N MET A 1 26.98 -44.58 12.17
CA MET A 1 27.86 -44.79 10.99
C MET A 1 27.44 -43.88 9.83
N GLU A 2 26.18 -43.86 9.41
CA GLU A 2 25.70 -43.03 8.29
C GLU A 2 25.86 -41.51 8.49
N PHE A 3 25.61 -40.98 9.70
CA PHE A 3 25.80 -39.55 9.98
C PHE A 3 27.25 -39.09 9.77
N ILE A 4 28.21 -39.89 10.22
CA ILE A 4 29.64 -39.60 10.06
C ILE A 4 30.04 -39.71 8.59
N ALA A 5 29.51 -40.69 7.86
CA ALA A 5 29.75 -40.84 6.42
C ALA A 5 29.21 -39.63 5.63
N ASN A 6 27.99 -39.16 5.92
CA ASN A 6 27.41 -37.98 5.29
C ASN A 6 28.14 -36.68 5.65
N LEU A 7 28.58 -36.53 6.91
CA LEU A 7 29.39 -35.39 7.33
C LEU A 7 30.73 -35.35 6.58
N LEU A 8 31.41 -36.49 6.47
CA LEU A 8 32.66 -36.60 5.71
C LEU A 8 32.45 -36.32 4.22
N PHE A 9 31.38 -36.82 3.62
CA PHE A 9 31.06 -36.57 2.21
C PHE A 9 30.80 -35.08 1.94
N ASN A 10 30.10 -34.39 2.85
CA ASN A 10 29.84 -32.96 2.75
C ASN A 10 31.13 -32.12 2.95
N ILE A 11 32.01 -32.52 3.87
CA ILE A 11 33.30 -31.85 4.08
C ILE A 11 34.22 -32.03 2.85
N ILE A 12 34.26 -33.23 2.28
CA ILE A 12 35.03 -33.53 1.07
C ILE A 12 34.46 -32.75 -0.13
N GLY A 13 33.14 -32.67 -0.26
CA GLY A 13 32.47 -31.86 -1.28
C GLY A 13 32.76 -30.36 -1.17
N LEU A 14 32.78 -29.83 0.05
CA LEU A 14 33.21 -28.45 0.32
C LEU A 14 34.68 -28.23 -0.04
N GLY A 15 35.56 -29.17 0.33
CA GLY A 15 36.98 -29.13 -0.03
C GLY A 15 37.21 -29.08 -1.54
N LEU A 16 36.53 -29.95 -2.30
CA LEU A 16 36.58 -29.96 -3.76
C LEU A 16 36.06 -28.66 -4.37
N SER A 17 34.96 -28.11 -3.86
CA SER A 17 34.41 -26.84 -4.33
C SER A 17 35.42 -25.69 -4.12
N ILE A 18 36.02 -25.60 -2.93
CA ILE A 18 37.04 -24.59 -2.61
C ILE A 18 38.26 -24.74 -3.53
N ILE A 19 38.74 -25.97 -3.76
CA ILE A 19 39.87 -26.24 -4.66
C ILE A 19 39.55 -25.78 -6.09
N THR A 20 38.34 -26.04 -6.61
CA THR A 20 37.96 -25.58 -7.96
C THR A 20 37.85 -24.06 -8.06
N ILE A 21 37.41 -23.38 -7.00
CA ILE A 21 37.36 -21.91 -6.94
C ILE A 21 38.78 -21.34 -6.94
N LEU A 22 39.67 -21.88 -6.11
CA LEU A 22 41.07 -21.47 -6.04
C LEU A 22 41.79 -21.71 -7.37
N PHE A 23 41.53 -22.83 -8.04
CA PHE A 23 42.09 -23.12 -9.36
C PHE A 23 41.60 -22.14 -10.43
N LYS A 24 40.31 -21.81 -10.46
CA LYS A 24 39.75 -20.82 -11.39
C LYS A 24 40.33 -19.42 -11.15
N LEU A 25 40.49 -19.02 -9.88
CA LEU A 25 41.17 -17.79 -9.48
C LEU A 25 42.61 -17.75 -9.98
N PHE A 26 43.34 -18.85 -9.80
CA PHE A 26 44.73 -18.98 -10.25
C PHE A 26 44.86 -18.88 -11.78
N VAL A 27 44.00 -19.57 -12.54
CA VAL A 27 43.98 -19.49 -14.01
C VAL A 27 43.61 -18.08 -14.49
N ALA A 28 42.66 -17.41 -13.84
CA ALA A 28 42.30 -16.03 -14.16
C ALA A 28 43.46 -15.05 -13.89
N LEU A 29 44.20 -15.24 -12.79
CA LEU A 29 45.36 -14.43 -12.43
C LEU A 29 46.52 -14.65 -13.42
N LEU A 30 46.77 -15.90 -13.84
CA LEU A 30 47.72 -16.23 -14.91
C LEU A 30 47.34 -15.60 -16.24
N GLY A 31 46.07 -15.70 -16.65
CA GLY A 31 45.56 -15.04 -17.85
C GLY A 31 45.76 -13.52 -17.80
N GLY A 32 45.52 -12.91 -16.63
CA GLY A 32 45.77 -11.50 -16.38
C GLY A 32 47.24 -11.10 -16.52
N LEU A 33 48.15 -11.88 -15.93
CA LEU A 33 49.60 -11.67 -16.05
C LEU A 33 50.08 -11.75 -17.50
N VAL A 34 49.56 -12.70 -18.29
CA VAL A 34 49.89 -12.84 -19.72
C VAL A 34 49.38 -11.65 -20.55
N VAL A 35 48.19 -11.13 -20.24
CA VAL A 35 47.65 -9.92 -20.90
C VAL A 35 48.45 -8.66 -20.53
N LEU A 36 48.80 -8.50 -19.25
CA LEU A 36 49.68 -7.42 -18.78
C LEU A 36 51.07 -7.48 -19.43
N TYR A 37 51.59 -8.68 -19.68
CA TYR A 37 52.87 -8.89 -20.35
C TYR A 37 52.83 -8.54 -21.85
N LYS A 38 51.67 -8.68 -22.53
CA LYS A 38 51.61 -8.61 -24.01
C LYS A 38 51.15 -7.28 -24.62
N ARG A 39 50.31 -6.43 -23.99
CA ARG A 39 50.14 -5.01 -24.42
C ARG A 39 49.22 -4.13 -23.55
N LYS A 40 49.53 -2.83 -23.65
CA LYS A 40 48.96 -1.59 -23.07
C LYS A 40 47.41 -1.42 -23.17
N SER A 41 46.65 -1.73 -22.13
CA SER A 41 45.75 -0.78 -21.43
C SER A 41 45.07 -1.46 -20.24
N VAL A 42 45.20 -0.87 -19.05
CA VAL A 42 44.61 -1.36 -17.78
C VAL A 42 43.07 -1.54 -17.82
N PRO A 43 42.28 -0.74 -18.56
CA PRO A 43 40.81 -0.86 -18.57
C PRO A 43 40.28 -2.17 -19.14
N GLU A 44 40.87 -2.69 -20.22
CA GLU A 44 40.43 -3.94 -20.85
C GLU A 44 40.65 -5.14 -19.94
N PHE A 45 41.74 -5.12 -19.15
CA PHE A 45 42.01 -6.12 -18.12
C PHE A 45 40.96 -6.07 -16.99
N ILE A 46 40.60 -4.89 -16.51
CA ILE A 46 39.60 -4.75 -15.45
C ILE A 46 38.24 -5.28 -15.92
N ILE A 47 37.84 -4.98 -17.16
CA ILE A 47 36.59 -5.47 -17.74
C ILE A 47 36.62 -7.00 -17.90
N ALA A 48 37.69 -7.57 -18.45
CA ALA A 48 37.82 -9.01 -18.60
C ALA A 48 37.85 -9.72 -17.24
N PHE A 49 38.53 -9.16 -16.25
CA PHE A 49 38.57 -9.69 -14.89
C PHE A 49 37.18 -9.64 -14.24
N ILE A 50 36.46 -8.52 -14.35
CA ILE A 50 35.09 -8.40 -13.84
C ILE A 50 34.19 -9.44 -14.50
N ILE A 51 34.23 -9.61 -15.82
CA ILE A 51 33.38 -10.58 -16.52
C ILE A 51 33.72 -12.01 -16.07
N ILE A 52 34.99 -12.40 -16.10
CA ILE A 52 35.39 -13.78 -15.78
C ILE A 52 35.19 -14.09 -14.29
N PHE A 53 35.41 -13.11 -13.41
CA PHE A 53 35.27 -13.29 -11.98
C PHE A 53 33.82 -13.21 -11.51
N LEU A 54 33.01 -12.25 -11.96
CA LEU A 54 31.61 -12.11 -11.51
C LEU A 54 30.64 -13.05 -12.21
N TYR A 55 30.88 -13.44 -13.47
CA TYR A 55 29.93 -14.27 -14.22
C TYR A 55 29.58 -15.60 -13.54
N PRO A 56 30.53 -16.36 -12.94
CA PRO A 56 30.20 -17.57 -12.17
C PRO A 56 29.32 -17.28 -10.95
N PHE A 57 29.52 -16.15 -10.26
CA PHE A 57 28.71 -15.76 -9.11
C PHE A 57 27.32 -15.29 -9.54
N LEU A 58 27.20 -14.57 -10.65
CA LEU A 58 25.91 -14.16 -11.22
C LEU A 58 25.09 -15.38 -11.68
N ALA A 59 25.74 -16.36 -12.32
CA ALA A 59 25.09 -17.62 -12.69
C ALA A 59 24.63 -18.40 -11.45
N LEU A 60 25.44 -18.47 -10.39
CA LEU A 60 25.05 -19.07 -9.12
C LEU A 60 23.86 -18.32 -8.49
N PHE A 61 23.88 -16.98 -8.49
CA PHE A 61 22.79 -16.16 -7.99
C PHE A 61 21.48 -16.40 -8.75
N SER A 62 21.54 -16.60 -10.07
CA SER A 62 20.35 -16.86 -10.89
C SER A 62 19.55 -18.11 -10.48
N VAL A 63 20.21 -19.11 -9.87
CA VAL A 63 19.56 -20.31 -9.32
C VAL A 63 18.82 -20.02 -8.01
N PHE A 64 19.28 -19.05 -7.24
CA PHE A 64 18.68 -18.63 -5.96
C PHE A 64 17.73 -17.44 -6.09
N VAL A 65 17.72 -16.74 -7.24
CA VAL A 65 16.72 -15.71 -7.54
C VAL A 65 15.38 -16.41 -7.79
N PRO A 66 14.36 -16.20 -6.93
CA PRO A 66 13.04 -16.78 -7.15
C PRO A 66 12.51 -16.34 -8.51
N HIS A 67 12.11 -17.29 -9.34
CA HIS A 67 11.61 -17.02 -10.70
C HIS A 67 10.33 -16.17 -10.74
N LYS A 68 9.76 -15.80 -9.58
CA LYS A 68 8.56 -14.95 -9.45
C LYS A 68 8.84 -13.44 -9.32
N ILE A 69 10.10 -12.97 -9.36
CA ILE A 69 10.40 -11.58 -8.94
C ILE A 69 10.45 -10.55 -10.08
N PHE A 70 10.36 -10.92 -11.36
CA PHE A 70 10.38 -9.90 -12.44
C PHE A 70 9.37 -10.18 -13.55
N HIS A 71 8.10 -9.89 -13.29
CA HIS A 71 7.26 -9.38 -14.37
C HIS A 71 7.73 -7.96 -14.65
N LEU A 72 8.44 -7.73 -15.77
CA LEU A 72 8.56 -6.37 -16.30
C LEU A 72 7.12 -5.85 -16.40
N ARG A 73 6.76 -4.86 -15.57
CA ARG A 73 5.46 -4.21 -15.64
C ARG A 73 5.25 -3.80 -17.09
N LYS A 74 4.32 -4.47 -17.79
CA LYS A 74 3.82 -3.95 -19.06
C LYS A 74 3.36 -2.54 -18.77
N ASP A 75 3.64 -1.61 -19.68
CA ASP A 75 3.20 -0.23 -19.49
C ASP A 75 1.69 -0.26 -19.29
N ILE A 76 1.28 0.18 -18.09
CA ILE A 76 -0.07 0.06 -17.59
C ILE A 76 -1.05 0.72 -18.56
N ARG A 77 -0.62 1.72 -19.33
CA ARG A 77 -1.44 2.38 -20.36
C ARG A 77 -1.96 1.45 -21.46
N TYR A 78 -1.32 0.31 -21.69
CA TYR A 78 -1.78 -0.71 -22.66
C TYR A 78 -2.54 -1.86 -22.01
N HIS A 79 -2.80 -1.77 -20.70
CA HIS A 79 -3.61 -2.75 -20.01
C HIS A 79 -5.01 -2.79 -20.65
N PRO A 80 -5.57 -3.98 -20.97
CA PRO A 80 -6.89 -4.08 -21.61
C PRO A 80 -7.99 -3.29 -20.91
N ALA A 81 -7.96 -3.27 -19.56
CA ALA A 81 -8.88 -2.48 -18.75
C ALA A 81 -8.78 -0.95 -18.98
N PHE A 82 -7.65 -0.45 -19.49
CA PHE A 82 -7.30 0.98 -19.59
C PHE A 82 -7.25 1.51 -21.03
N VAL A 83 -7.37 0.65 -22.05
CA VAL A 83 -7.30 1.08 -23.45
C VAL A 83 -8.40 2.11 -23.74
N GLY A 84 -7.98 3.32 -24.13
CA GLY A 84 -8.89 4.42 -24.47
C GLY A 84 -9.58 5.10 -23.28
N ARG A 85 -9.12 4.82 -22.04
CA ARG A 85 -9.76 5.26 -20.79
C ARG A 85 -8.73 5.84 -19.82
N ASP A 86 -9.20 6.62 -18.86
CA ASP A 86 -8.35 7.08 -17.75
C ASP A 86 -8.00 5.88 -16.83
N PRO A 87 -6.71 5.58 -16.62
CA PRO A 87 -6.29 4.42 -15.82
C PRO A 87 -6.75 4.49 -14.36
N HIS A 88 -6.94 5.68 -13.80
CA HIS A 88 -7.39 5.83 -12.42
C HIS A 88 -8.85 5.44 -12.26
N ILE A 89 -9.72 5.97 -13.11
CA ILE A 89 -11.14 5.65 -13.09
C ILE A 89 -11.33 4.17 -13.42
N ALA A 90 -10.63 3.68 -14.45
CA ALA A 90 -10.73 2.28 -14.85
C ALA A 90 -10.23 1.31 -13.78
N SER A 91 -9.22 1.67 -12.97
CA SER A 91 -8.78 0.85 -11.82
C SER A 91 -9.87 0.74 -10.76
N VAL A 92 -10.55 1.85 -10.45
CA VAL A 92 -11.68 1.85 -9.49
C VAL A 92 -12.82 0.97 -10.02
N PHE A 93 -13.16 1.09 -11.31
CA PHE A 93 -14.19 0.25 -11.93
C PHE A 93 -13.82 -1.23 -11.96
N ALA A 94 -12.57 -1.57 -12.30
CA ALA A 94 -12.10 -2.97 -12.30
C ALA A 94 -12.18 -3.59 -10.90
N LEU A 95 -11.71 -2.89 -9.86
CA LEU A 95 -11.82 -3.36 -8.47
C LEU A 95 -13.28 -3.48 -8.00
N THR A 96 -14.15 -2.55 -8.40
CA THR A 96 -15.61 -2.67 -8.17
C THR A 96 -16.16 -3.93 -8.84
N GLY A 97 -15.70 -4.24 -10.05
CA GLY A 97 -16.01 -5.47 -10.79
C GLY A 97 -15.67 -6.73 -10.00
N MET A 98 -14.47 -6.77 -9.42
CA MET A 98 -14.00 -7.87 -8.59
C MET A 98 -14.85 -8.05 -7.34
N ILE A 99 -15.18 -6.96 -6.64
CA ILE A 99 -16.04 -6.96 -5.46
C ILE A 99 -17.42 -7.55 -5.81
N SER A 100 -18.01 -7.14 -6.93
CA SER A 100 -19.34 -7.65 -7.35
C SER A 100 -19.40 -9.16 -7.61
N LYS A 101 -18.24 -9.82 -7.78
CA LYS A 101 -18.17 -11.27 -8.02
C LYS A 101 -18.62 -12.08 -6.80
N PHE A 102 -18.46 -11.54 -5.60
CA PHE A 102 -18.82 -12.21 -4.34
C PHE A 102 -20.33 -12.34 -4.15
N ASP A 103 -21.09 -11.29 -4.50
CA ASP A 103 -22.56 -11.30 -4.38
C ASP A 103 -23.26 -11.75 -5.68
N GLY A 104 -22.52 -11.96 -6.77
CA GLY A 104 -22.97 -12.56 -8.02
C GLY A 104 -23.84 -11.65 -8.90
N GLN A 105 -24.42 -10.58 -8.35
CA GLN A 105 -25.21 -9.59 -9.07
C GLN A 105 -24.88 -8.19 -8.57
N ILE A 106 -24.93 -7.21 -9.47
CA ILE A 106 -24.78 -5.80 -9.14
C ILE A 106 -26.16 -5.19 -9.03
N THR A 107 -26.45 -4.55 -7.91
CA THR A 107 -27.71 -3.81 -7.77
C THR A 107 -27.63 -2.43 -8.44
N LYS A 108 -28.77 -1.90 -8.87
CA LYS A 108 -28.85 -0.52 -9.41
C LYS A 108 -28.32 0.51 -8.41
N GLU A 109 -28.48 0.27 -7.12
CA GLU A 109 -27.99 1.14 -6.05
C GLU A 109 -26.47 1.13 -5.92
N GLU A 110 -25.82 -0.03 -6.05
CA GLU A 110 -24.35 -0.11 -6.11
C GLU A 110 -23.80 0.68 -7.30
N ILE A 111 -24.38 0.51 -8.48
CA ILE A 111 -24.00 1.28 -9.68
C ILE A 111 -24.15 2.77 -9.40
N ARG A 112 -25.28 3.18 -8.81
CA ARG A 112 -25.54 4.59 -8.49
C ARG A 112 -24.48 5.16 -7.53
N LYS A 113 -24.10 4.42 -6.48
CA LYS A 113 -23.06 4.83 -5.51
C LYS A 113 -21.70 5.00 -6.20
N VAL A 114 -21.30 4.05 -7.04
CA VAL A 114 -20.03 4.12 -7.79
C VAL A 114 -20.04 5.29 -8.77
N ARG A 115 -21.13 5.45 -9.53
CA ARG A 115 -21.28 6.56 -10.47
C ARG A 115 -21.21 7.92 -9.78
N ALA A 116 -21.91 8.07 -8.65
CA ALA A 116 -21.88 9.30 -7.86
C ALA A 116 -20.46 9.59 -7.36
N TYR A 117 -19.82 8.60 -6.71
CA TYR A 117 -18.46 8.76 -6.22
C TYR A 117 -17.49 9.16 -7.33
N VAL A 118 -17.51 8.45 -8.46
CA VAL A 118 -16.57 8.71 -9.55
C VAL A 118 -16.88 10.06 -10.22
N GLY A 119 -18.15 10.38 -10.42
CA GLY A 119 -18.57 11.67 -11.01
C GLY A 119 -18.10 12.85 -10.17
N ASP A 120 -18.35 12.80 -8.86
CA ASP A 120 -17.95 13.84 -7.91
C ASP A 120 -16.42 13.90 -7.82
N PHE A 121 -15.77 12.77 -7.54
CA PHE A 121 -14.33 12.71 -7.26
C PHE A 121 -13.45 13.02 -8.49
N PHE A 122 -13.81 12.53 -9.68
CA PHE A 122 -13.02 12.73 -10.89
C PHE A 122 -13.55 13.87 -11.78
N GLY A 123 -14.70 14.47 -11.43
CA GLY A 123 -15.32 15.54 -12.21
C GLY A 123 -15.78 15.09 -13.60
N ILE A 124 -16.26 13.85 -13.74
CA ILE A 124 -16.67 13.28 -15.03
C ILE A 124 -18.18 13.17 -15.16
N THR A 125 -18.69 13.29 -16.40
CA THR A 125 -20.13 13.20 -16.69
C THR A 125 -20.64 11.76 -16.63
N ALA A 126 -21.96 11.60 -16.42
CA ALA A 126 -22.60 10.28 -16.45
C ALA A 126 -22.36 9.51 -17.75
N GLU A 127 -22.32 10.21 -18.89
CA GLU A 127 -22.02 9.63 -20.22
C GLU A 127 -20.58 9.12 -20.31
N THR A 128 -19.63 9.85 -19.71
CA THR A 128 -18.22 9.41 -19.63
C THR A 128 -18.09 8.17 -18.74
N ILE A 129 -18.92 8.05 -17.71
CA ILE A 129 -18.91 6.89 -16.80
C ILE A 129 -19.34 5.60 -17.52
N ASP A 130 -20.29 5.67 -18.46
CA ASP A 130 -20.73 4.49 -19.23
C ASP A 130 -19.59 3.83 -20.01
N LEU A 131 -18.58 4.60 -20.40
CA LEU A 131 -17.37 4.08 -21.07
C LEU A 131 -16.58 3.10 -20.21
N TYR A 132 -16.71 3.14 -18.88
CA TYR A 132 -15.96 2.30 -17.93
C TYR A 132 -16.65 0.99 -17.58
N GLN A 133 -17.82 0.70 -18.17
CA GLN A 133 -18.49 -0.58 -18.01
C GLN A 133 -17.60 -1.76 -18.44
N GLU A 134 -16.80 -1.61 -19.49
CA GLU A 134 -15.86 -2.65 -19.92
C GLU A 134 -14.75 -2.90 -18.89
N SER A 135 -14.20 -1.84 -18.27
CA SER A 135 -13.20 -1.98 -17.19
C SER A 135 -13.78 -2.73 -16.00
N PHE A 136 -15.06 -2.50 -15.69
CA PHE A 136 -15.78 -3.23 -14.66
C PHE A 136 -15.93 -4.72 -15.01
N VAL A 137 -16.42 -5.03 -16.22
CA VAL A 137 -16.63 -6.41 -16.68
C VAL A 137 -15.29 -7.15 -16.67
N PHE A 138 -14.25 -6.49 -17.18
CA PHE A 138 -12.89 -7.01 -17.18
C PHE A 138 -12.43 -7.39 -15.76
N GLY A 139 -12.60 -6.51 -14.78
CA GLY A 139 -12.22 -6.79 -13.39
C GLY A 139 -12.99 -7.96 -12.78
N LYS A 140 -14.28 -8.12 -13.11
CA LYS A 140 -15.08 -9.28 -12.67
C LYS A 140 -14.53 -10.61 -13.21
N GLU A 141 -14.00 -10.59 -14.43
CA GLU A 141 -13.42 -11.75 -15.10
C GLU A 141 -12.00 -12.08 -14.63
N HIS A 142 -11.21 -11.08 -14.20
CA HIS A 142 -9.78 -11.20 -13.87
C HIS A 142 -9.45 -10.85 -12.40
N PRO A 143 -10.01 -11.57 -11.40
CA PRO A 143 -9.75 -11.28 -9.98
C PRO A 143 -8.27 -11.42 -9.58
N GLU A 144 -7.47 -12.18 -10.32
CA GLU A 144 -6.03 -12.33 -10.13
C GLU A 144 -5.25 -11.01 -10.28
N GLU A 145 -5.83 -10.01 -10.96
CA GLU A 145 -5.20 -8.70 -11.17
C GLU A 145 -5.48 -7.70 -10.04
N VAL A 146 -6.15 -8.11 -8.95
CA VAL A 146 -6.40 -7.27 -7.78
C VAL A 146 -5.15 -6.55 -7.30
N GLN A 147 -4.00 -7.23 -7.37
CA GLN A 147 -2.70 -6.69 -6.98
C GLN A 147 -2.26 -5.51 -7.87
N GLU A 148 -2.47 -5.60 -9.18
CA GLU A 148 -2.05 -4.58 -10.15
C GLU A 148 -2.88 -3.30 -9.98
N PHE A 149 -4.21 -3.42 -9.98
CA PHE A 149 -5.12 -2.29 -9.81
C PHE A 149 -4.95 -1.62 -8.45
N SER A 150 -4.81 -2.41 -7.38
CA SER A 150 -4.62 -1.87 -6.02
C SER A 150 -3.27 -1.16 -5.89
N MET A 151 -2.20 -1.72 -6.46
CA MET A 151 -0.89 -1.05 -6.52
C MET A 151 -0.90 0.21 -7.38
N PHE A 152 -1.64 0.23 -8.49
CA PHE A 152 -1.76 1.43 -9.30
C PHE A 152 -2.34 2.57 -8.47
N ILE A 153 -3.43 2.32 -7.74
CA ILE A 153 -4.02 3.29 -6.83
C ILE A 153 -3.02 3.68 -5.72
N ALA A 154 -2.35 2.69 -5.10
CA ALA A 154 -1.37 2.91 -4.04
C ALA A 154 -0.24 3.88 -4.44
N ASN A 155 0.23 3.77 -5.69
CA ASN A 155 1.37 4.55 -6.20
C ASN A 155 0.98 5.94 -6.71
N ASN A 156 -0.28 6.12 -7.11
CA ASN A 156 -0.75 7.36 -7.73
C ASN A 156 -1.55 8.27 -6.78
N TYR A 157 -1.99 7.73 -5.63
CA TYR A 157 -2.83 8.45 -4.69
C TYR A 157 -2.23 8.56 -3.30
N ASN A 158 -2.47 9.70 -2.65
CA ASN A 158 -2.11 9.91 -1.25
C ASN A 158 -2.96 9.03 -0.32
N ARG A 159 -2.63 8.99 0.97
CA ARG A 159 -3.34 8.14 1.95
C ARG A 159 -4.84 8.44 2.01
N LEU A 160 -5.20 9.72 2.00
CA LEU A 160 -6.58 10.19 2.07
C LEU A 160 -7.47 9.61 0.96
N VAL A 161 -7.04 9.70 -0.29
CA VAL A 161 -7.82 9.17 -1.42
C VAL A 161 -7.92 7.66 -1.34
N ARG A 162 -6.83 6.97 -0.97
CA ARG A 162 -6.83 5.51 -0.80
C ARG A 162 -7.86 5.08 0.23
N SER A 163 -7.92 5.75 1.39
CA SER A 163 -8.92 5.48 2.43
C SER A 163 -10.36 5.71 1.96
N GLN A 164 -10.60 6.71 1.10
CA GLN A 164 -11.92 6.93 0.52
C GLN A 164 -12.34 5.88 -0.50
N ILE A 165 -11.41 5.44 -1.36
CA ILE A 165 -11.68 4.36 -2.32
C ILE A 165 -12.03 3.09 -1.57
N ILE A 166 -11.29 2.76 -0.50
CA ILE A 166 -11.62 1.64 0.39
C ILE A 166 -12.99 1.84 1.05
N PHE A 167 -13.30 3.06 1.51
CA PHE A 167 -14.61 3.36 2.10
C PHE A 167 -15.75 3.18 1.10
N LEU A 168 -15.59 3.63 -0.15
CA LEU A 168 -16.53 3.36 -1.24
C LEU A 168 -16.75 1.86 -1.42
N PHE A 169 -15.65 1.09 -1.49
CA PHE A 169 -15.70 -0.36 -1.64
C PHE A 169 -16.45 -1.04 -0.48
N MET A 170 -16.33 -0.53 0.74
CA MET A 170 -17.15 -0.99 1.86
C MET A 170 -18.62 -0.61 1.68
N LEU A 171 -18.93 0.62 1.25
CA LEU A 171 -20.31 1.08 1.06
C LEU A 171 -21.08 0.30 -0.01
N ILE A 172 -20.38 -0.26 -1.00
CA ILE A 172 -20.99 -1.13 -2.03
C ILE A 172 -21.07 -2.59 -1.56
N ALA A 173 -20.14 -3.05 -0.72
CA ALA A 173 -20.09 -4.43 -0.24
C ALA A 173 -20.98 -4.69 0.98
N ILE A 174 -21.34 -3.64 1.73
CA ILE A 174 -22.25 -3.76 2.88
C ILE A 174 -23.68 -4.00 2.37
N LYS A 175 -24.29 -5.05 2.91
CA LYS A 175 -25.67 -5.46 2.61
C LYS A 175 -26.68 -4.58 3.36
N ASP A 176 -27.96 -4.71 3.00
CA ASP A 176 -29.05 -3.92 3.58
C ASP A 176 -29.17 -4.07 5.10
N ASP A 177 -28.80 -5.23 5.64
CA ASP A 177 -28.77 -5.53 7.08
C ASP A 177 -27.54 -4.95 7.81
N LYS A 178 -26.72 -4.15 7.11
CA LYS A 178 -25.46 -3.57 7.58
C LYS A 178 -24.40 -4.62 7.92
N SER A 179 -24.57 -5.86 7.49
CA SER A 179 -23.57 -6.90 7.62
C SER A 179 -22.57 -6.85 6.46
N LEU A 180 -21.36 -7.32 6.73
CA LEU A 180 -20.32 -7.55 5.74
C LEU A 180 -19.93 -9.02 5.86
N ASP A 181 -20.07 -9.76 4.77
CA ASP A 181 -19.67 -11.17 4.73
C ASP A 181 -18.18 -11.32 5.05
N GLN A 182 -17.79 -12.38 5.76
CA GLN A 182 -16.41 -12.56 6.21
C GLN A 182 -15.43 -12.72 5.04
N SER A 183 -15.83 -13.39 3.95
CA SER A 183 -14.97 -13.56 2.78
C SER A 183 -14.78 -12.23 2.03
N MET A 184 -15.85 -11.44 1.94
CA MET A 184 -15.80 -10.09 1.40
C MET A 184 -14.93 -9.15 2.25
N GLU A 185 -15.04 -9.23 3.57
CA GLU A 185 -14.20 -8.44 4.48
C GLU A 185 -12.71 -8.76 4.29
N GLN A 186 -12.35 -10.05 4.17
CA GLN A 186 -10.98 -10.46 3.92
C GLN A 186 -10.47 -9.93 2.57
N PHE A 187 -11.31 -9.95 1.54
CA PHE A 187 -10.95 -9.40 0.22
C PHE A 187 -10.76 -7.88 0.26
N LEU A 188 -11.66 -7.14 0.93
CA LEU A 188 -11.49 -5.70 1.12
C LEU A 188 -10.24 -5.37 1.95
N LEU A 189 -9.92 -6.19 2.95
CA LEU A 189 -8.70 -6.04 3.75
C LEU A 189 -7.44 -6.30 2.92
N GLU A 190 -7.47 -7.26 2.00
CA GLU A 190 -6.39 -7.50 1.03
C GLU A 190 -6.15 -6.24 0.18
N ILE A 191 -7.19 -5.71 -0.47
CA ILE A 191 -7.11 -4.48 -1.27
C ILE A 191 -6.55 -3.33 -0.43
N ALA A 192 -7.10 -3.12 0.77
CA ALA A 192 -6.66 -2.08 1.69
C ALA A 192 -5.17 -2.22 2.06
N SER A 193 -4.72 -3.45 2.34
CA SER A 193 -3.32 -3.72 2.68
C SER A 193 -2.37 -3.41 1.53
N ILE A 194 -2.73 -3.76 0.28
CA ILE A 194 -1.95 -3.44 -0.92
C ILE A 194 -1.90 -1.93 -1.13
N MET A 195 -3.00 -1.23 -0.83
CA MET A 195 -3.06 0.23 -0.84
C MET A 195 -2.32 0.88 0.34
N GLY A 196 -1.72 0.12 1.25
CA GLY A 196 -0.98 0.64 2.40
C GLY A 196 -1.86 1.23 3.50
N ILE A 197 -3.11 0.78 3.59
CA ILE A 197 -4.04 1.11 4.69
C ILE A 197 -3.79 0.13 5.84
N SER A 198 -3.59 0.66 7.04
CA SER A 198 -3.37 -0.16 8.24
C SER A 198 -4.63 -0.91 8.65
N PHE A 199 -4.47 -2.03 9.36
CA PHE A 199 -5.61 -2.80 9.88
C PHE A 199 -6.54 -1.98 10.78
N GLU A 200 -5.98 -1.09 11.62
CA GLU A 200 -6.77 -0.23 12.49
C GLU A 200 -7.56 0.84 11.72
N GLU A 201 -6.95 1.42 10.67
CA GLU A 201 -7.66 2.32 9.77
C GLU A 201 -8.77 1.61 9.00
N PHE A 202 -8.52 0.38 8.54
CA PHE A 202 -9.54 -0.45 7.89
C PHE A 202 -10.73 -0.72 8.82
N LYS A 203 -10.49 -1.11 10.08
CA LYS A 203 -11.55 -1.28 11.08
C LYS A 203 -12.36 0.00 11.28
N PHE A 204 -11.67 1.14 11.38
CA PHE A 204 -12.33 2.43 11.54
C PHE A 204 -13.26 2.74 10.35
N LEU A 205 -12.77 2.55 9.12
CA LEU A 205 -13.58 2.74 7.90
C LEU A 205 -14.79 1.79 7.88
N LYS A 206 -14.62 0.53 8.30
CA LYS A 206 -15.71 -0.45 8.42
C LYS A 206 -16.76 -0.02 9.46
N MET A 207 -16.35 0.46 10.63
CA MET A 207 -17.26 1.00 11.64
C MET A 207 -18.04 2.20 11.11
N GLN A 208 -17.39 3.07 10.34
CA GLN A 208 -18.03 4.20 9.69
C GLN A 208 -19.05 3.74 8.65
N ALA A 209 -18.69 2.78 7.81
CA ALA A 209 -19.52 2.31 6.70
C ALA A 209 -20.75 1.54 7.18
N THR A 210 -20.63 0.75 8.26
CA THR A 210 -21.75 0.03 8.89
C THR A 210 -22.67 0.94 9.73
N GLY A 211 -22.33 2.23 9.86
CA GLY A 211 -23.08 3.18 10.69
C GLY A 211 -22.99 2.88 12.19
N GLN A 212 -22.07 2.00 12.60
CA GLN A 212 -21.69 1.78 13.99
C GLN A 212 -20.85 2.95 14.54
N TYR A 213 -20.44 3.85 13.66
CA TYR A 213 -19.81 5.12 14.00
C TYR A 213 -20.85 6.24 14.17
N SER A 214 -21.20 6.56 15.41
CA SER A 214 -21.98 7.76 15.71
C SER A 214 -21.06 8.99 15.67
N GLN A 215 -21.24 9.88 14.68
CA GLN A 215 -20.60 11.21 14.66
C GLN A 215 -21.00 12.08 15.85
N HIS A 216 -22.13 11.77 16.51
CA HIS A 216 -22.58 12.35 17.77
C HIS A 216 -22.48 11.33 18.92
N THR A 217 -21.29 10.77 19.14
CA THR A 217 -21.06 10.14 20.44
C THR A 217 -20.87 11.26 21.45
N ASP A 218 -21.80 11.40 22.40
CA ASP A 218 -21.62 12.24 23.58
C ASP A 218 -20.23 11.95 24.17
N PHE A 219 -19.33 12.93 24.04
CA PHE A 219 -17.93 12.82 24.42
C PHE A 219 -17.73 12.52 25.92
N ASN A 220 -18.81 12.62 26.71
CA ASN A 220 -18.82 12.42 28.16
C ASN A 220 -19.22 11.01 28.60
N SER A 221 -19.64 10.13 27.69
CA SER A 221 -20.27 8.84 28.07
C SER A 221 -19.47 7.58 27.69
N GLN A 222 -18.35 7.74 26.98
CA GLN A 222 -17.48 6.62 26.58
C GLN A 222 -16.31 6.46 27.57
N PRO A 223 -15.91 5.22 27.92
CA PRO A 223 -14.72 5.00 28.74
C PRO A 223 -13.47 5.63 28.12
N PRO A 224 -12.57 6.25 28.91
CA PRO A 224 -11.37 6.89 28.40
C PRO A 224 -10.51 5.99 27.51
N GLU A 225 -10.43 4.69 27.81
CA GLU A 225 -9.67 3.70 27.04
C GLU A 225 -10.16 3.59 25.59
N VAL A 226 -11.48 3.60 25.38
CA VAL A 226 -12.09 3.50 24.05
C VAL A 226 -11.78 4.76 23.23
N LEU A 227 -11.80 5.92 23.87
CA LEU A 227 -11.49 7.20 23.24
C LEU A 227 -9.99 7.32 22.91
N ILE A 228 -9.10 6.90 23.81
CA ILE A 228 -7.65 6.85 23.55
C ILE A 228 -7.38 5.98 22.32
N LYS A 229 -7.97 4.78 22.27
CA LYS A 229 -7.82 3.88 21.13
C LYS A 229 -8.28 4.52 19.82
N LYS A 230 -9.48 5.07 19.81
CA LYS A 230 -10.06 5.73 18.63
C LYS A 230 -9.16 6.85 18.12
N TYR A 231 -8.75 7.78 18.98
CA TYR A 231 -7.96 8.93 18.55
C TYR A 231 -6.51 8.58 18.23
N SER A 232 -5.95 7.55 18.87
CA SER A 232 -4.64 7.01 18.49
C SER A 232 -4.69 6.42 17.08
N ALA A 233 -5.77 5.72 16.73
CA ALA A 233 -5.98 5.21 15.38
C ALA A 233 -6.14 6.33 14.34
N VAL A 234 -6.86 7.42 14.66
CA VAL A 234 -6.97 8.61 13.77
C VAL A 234 -5.59 9.20 13.47
N LEU A 235 -4.72 9.32 14.48
CA LEU A 235 -3.35 9.81 14.29
C LEU A 235 -2.38 8.76 13.72
N GLY A 236 -2.80 7.49 13.62
CA GLY A 236 -1.96 6.38 13.18
C GLY A 236 -0.81 6.06 14.14
N VAL A 237 -1.06 6.20 15.45
CA VAL A 237 -0.10 5.90 16.52
C VAL A 237 -0.63 4.79 17.43
N ASP A 238 0.27 4.15 18.17
CA ASP A 238 -0.08 3.14 19.16
C ASP A 238 -0.89 3.73 20.32
N GLU A 239 -1.77 2.93 20.92
CA GLU A 239 -2.58 3.34 22.08
C GLU A 239 -1.72 3.72 23.30
N GLN A 240 -0.49 3.22 23.37
CA GLN A 240 0.53 3.53 24.38
C GLN A 240 1.58 4.54 23.90
N ALA A 241 1.39 5.14 22.71
CA ALA A 241 2.32 6.12 22.16
C ALA A 241 2.55 7.29 23.13
N SER A 242 3.80 7.74 23.17
CA SER A 242 4.22 8.89 23.97
C SER A 242 3.59 10.19 23.44
N PHE A 243 3.46 11.22 24.29
CA PHE A 243 2.98 12.52 23.83
C PHE A 243 3.88 13.11 22.73
N THR A 244 5.18 12.82 22.76
CA THR A 244 6.11 13.25 21.70
C THR A 244 5.80 12.61 20.35
N ASP A 245 5.42 11.32 20.33
CA ASP A 245 5.03 10.61 19.11
C ASP A 245 3.69 11.10 18.58
N ILE A 246 2.73 11.33 19.47
CA ILE A 246 1.42 11.93 19.16
C ILE A 246 1.60 13.28 18.48
N LYS A 247 2.44 14.16 19.05
CA LYS A 247 2.73 15.50 18.49
C LYS A 247 3.43 15.42 17.13
N LYS A 248 4.33 14.46 16.96
CA LYS A 248 5.03 14.21 15.69
C LYS A 248 4.05 13.73 14.61
N ALA A 249 3.18 12.79 14.95
CA ALA A 249 2.14 12.28 14.05
C ALA A 249 1.16 13.39 13.66
N TYR A 250 0.70 14.17 14.63
CA TYR A 250 -0.16 15.34 14.40
C TYR A 250 0.47 16.31 13.40
N ARG A 251 1.73 16.74 13.62
CA ARG A 251 2.41 17.68 12.70
C ARG A 251 2.54 17.13 11.29
N LYS A 252 2.83 15.83 11.16
CA LYS A 252 2.91 15.16 9.86
C LYS A 252 1.57 15.20 9.14
N LEU A 253 0.49 14.81 9.83
CA LEU A 253 -0.86 14.81 9.28
C LEU A 253 -1.36 16.24 9.01
N ALA A 254 -1.18 17.19 9.93
CA ALA A 254 -1.55 18.58 9.71
C ALA A 254 -0.86 19.17 8.48
N LYS A 255 0.42 18.85 8.25
CA LYS A 255 1.14 19.25 7.04
C LYS A 255 0.59 18.57 5.79
N GLU A 256 0.21 17.31 5.85
CA GLU A 256 -0.33 16.55 4.71
C GLU A 256 -1.72 17.05 4.33
N TYR A 257 -2.60 17.23 5.31
CA TYR A 257 -4.03 17.54 5.14
C TYR A 257 -4.35 19.04 5.19
N HIS A 258 -3.34 19.93 5.17
CA HIS A 258 -3.58 21.38 5.20
C HIS A 258 -4.38 21.81 3.96
N PRO A 259 -5.48 22.58 4.10
CA PRO A 259 -6.32 22.99 2.97
C PRO A 259 -5.53 23.65 1.83
N ASP A 260 -4.46 24.37 2.17
CA ASP A 260 -3.57 24.99 1.18
C ASP A 260 -2.92 24.02 0.19
N ASN A 261 -2.72 22.74 0.56
CA ASN A 261 -2.15 21.75 -0.34
C ASN A 261 -3.13 21.28 -1.42
N TYR A 262 -4.42 21.60 -1.27
CA TYR A 262 -5.50 21.09 -2.13
C TYR A 262 -6.23 22.20 -2.90
N LYS A 263 -5.75 23.46 -2.83
CA LYS A 263 -6.39 24.61 -3.48
C LYS A 263 -6.59 24.46 -4.99
N ASP A 264 -5.69 23.74 -5.66
CA ASP A 264 -5.74 23.49 -7.11
C ASP A 264 -6.40 22.14 -7.45
N LYS A 265 -7.03 21.48 -6.47
CA LYS A 265 -7.73 20.20 -6.64
C LYS A 265 -9.24 20.44 -6.76
N PRO A 266 -10.00 19.46 -7.31
CA PRO A 266 -11.46 19.54 -7.34
C PRO A 266 -12.04 19.80 -5.95
N GLN A 267 -13.16 20.52 -5.89
CA GLN A 267 -13.78 21.00 -4.65
C GLN A 267 -13.95 19.90 -3.59
N ASP A 268 -14.26 18.68 -4.02
CA ASP A 268 -14.46 17.55 -3.11
C ASP A 268 -13.18 17.13 -2.38
N TYR A 269 -12.01 17.30 -2.99
CA TYR A 269 -10.71 17.08 -2.33
C TYR A 269 -10.46 18.11 -1.24
N ILE A 270 -10.88 19.36 -1.47
CA ILE A 270 -10.76 20.45 -0.48
C ILE A 270 -11.65 20.14 0.72
N THR A 271 -12.93 19.89 0.49
CA THR A 271 -13.90 19.56 1.54
C THR A 271 -13.49 18.33 2.34
N LEU A 272 -12.88 17.35 1.68
CA LEU A 272 -12.36 16.16 2.34
C LEU A 272 -11.13 16.44 3.21
N ALA A 273 -10.17 17.21 2.69
CA ALA A 273 -9.00 17.63 3.46
C ALA A 273 -9.42 18.41 4.70
N GLU A 274 -10.42 19.29 4.58
CA GLU A 274 -11.01 20.03 5.70
C GLU A 274 -11.66 19.11 6.75
N ASN A 275 -12.48 18.14 6.31
CA ASN A 275 -13.13 17.19 7.21
C ASN A 275 -12.10 16.34 7.97
N LYS A 276 -11.04 15.88 7.30
CA LYS A 276 -9.96 15.14 7.97
C LYS A 276 -9.11 16.00 8.87
N MET A 277 -8.80 17.24 8.47
CA MET A 277 -8.10 18.18 9.35
C MET A 277 -8.89 18.42 10.63
N ARG A 278 -10.22 18.54 10.54
CA ARG A 278 -11.10 18.65 11.71
C ARG A 278 -10.99 17.42 12.61
N GLU A 279 -11.04 16.22 12.03
CA GLU A 279 -10.92 14.97 12.78
C GLU A 279 -9.54 14.80 13.44
N ILE A 280 -8.45 15.14 12.73
CA ILE A 280 -7.08 15.13 13.23
C ILE A 280 -6.93 16.10 14.41
N ASN A 281 -7.49 17.31 14.30
CA ASN A 281 -7.48 18.30 15.37
C ASN A 281 -8.22 17.79 16.62
N VAL A 282 -9.43 17.23 16.44
CA VAL A 282 -10.21 16.65 17.56
C VAL A 282 -9.44 15.51 18.24
N ALA A 283 -8.82 14.62 17.46
CA ALA A 283 -8.02 13.53 18.00
C ALA A 283 -6.80 14.02 18.79
N TYR A 284 -6.08 15.01 18.26
CA TYR A 284 -4.94 15.62 18.94
C TYR A 284 -5.36 16.32 20.23
N GLU A 285 -6.40 17.16 20.20
CA GLU A 285 -6.91 17.88 21.38
C GLU A 285 -7.27 16.93 22.52
N TYR A 286 -7.93 15.80 22.21
CA TYR A 286 -8.28 14.81 23.23
C TYR A 286 -7.05 14.11 23.80
N LEU A 287 -6.15 13.62 22.93
CA LEU A 287 -4.94 12.92 23.36
C LEU A 287 -3.97 13.84 24.12
N GLU A 288 -3.90 15.12 23.76
CA GLU A 288 -3.17 16.15 24.50
C GLU A 288 -3.76 16.33 25.90
N LYS A 289 -5.08 16.33 26.06
CA LYS A 289 -5.72 16.43 27.39
C LYS A 289 -5.39 15.23 28.28
N VAL A 290 -5.36 14.02 27.72
CA VAL A 290 -5.23 12.76 28.49
C VAL A 290 -3.76 12.36 28.70
N LYS A 291 -2.89 12.63 27.73
CA LYS A 291 -1.49 12.20 27.73
C LYS A 291 -0.49 13.35 27.73
N GLY A 292 -0.96 14.58 27.56
CA GLY A 292 -0.12 15.77 27.59
C GLY A 292 0.46 16.00 28.99
N ASP A 293 1.65 16.57 28.99
CA ASP A 293 2.36 16.93 30.21
C ASP A 293 1.63 18.12 30.88
N GLN A 294 0.97 17.88 32.02
CA GLN A 294 0.19 18.91 32.74
C GLN A 294 1.03 20.09 33.26
N SER A 295 2.35 20.02 33.11
CA SER A 295 3.30 21.08 33.47
C SER A 295 3.44 22.18 32.40
N ALA A 296 2.91 21.98 31.18
CA ALA A 296 3.05 22.92 30.07
C ALA A 296 1.75 23.73 29.80
N ASN A 297 1.61 24.85 30.51
CA ASN A 297 0.67 25.96 30.25
C ASN A 297 -0.80 25.81 30.76
N PRO A 298 -1.13 26.33 31.96
CA PRO A 298 -2.48 26.30 32.54
C PRO A 298 -3.54 27.15 31.83
N ASN A 299 -3.17 28.00 30.85
CA ASN A 299 -4.07 29.01 30.31
C ASN A 299 -4.89 28.58 29.08
N TYR A 300 -4.70 27.36 28.57
CA TYR A 300 -5.41 26.93 27.35
C TYR A 300 -6.86 26.47 27.60
N TYR A 301 -7.21 26.04 28.82
CA TYR A 301 -8.54 25.51 29.15
C TYR A 301 -9.51 26.53 29.75
N LYS A 302 -9.13 27.81 29.84
CA LYS A 302 -9.94 28.84 30.52
C LYS A 302 -10.91 29.62 29.64
N ASN A 303 -10.87 29.44 28.32
CA ASN A 303 -11.75 30.14 27.38
C ASN A 303 -12.50 29.14 26.48
N ARG A 304 -13.52 28.48 27.02
CA ARG A 304 -14.65 27.92 26.25
C ARG A 304 -15.86 27.74 27.15
#